data_AF-A0A7C1RKL6-F1
#
_entry.id   AF-A0A7C1RKL6-F1
#
_cell.length_a   1.000
_cell.length_b   1.000
_cell.length_c   1.000
_cell.angle_alpha   90.00
_cell.angle_beta   90.00
_cell.angle_gamma   90.00
#
_symmetry.space_group_name_H-M   'P 1'
#
loop_
_entity.id
_entity.type
_entity.pdbx_description
1 polymer ?
#
loop_
_entity_poly.entity_id
_entity_poly.type
_entity_poly.pdbx_seq_one_letter_code
_entity_poly.pdbx_strand_id
1 'polypeptide(L)'
;YNLEAVPAEGTSYRLARIDKKKYPDIITAGKGVSYYTNSTILPVNRTEDVIEALEHQEELQTLYTGGTVFHIFLGERMASGEAAKRLLKKIAYNSRIPYITITPTYSICPDHGYLIGEHSKCPTCGKVCDVYSRVVGYFRPVRNWNEGKQEEFKQRLEYKEKIALEKDFSEKRERIVSNV
;
A
#
# COMPACT_ATOMS: atom_id res chain seq x y z
N TYR A 1 24.83 -12.15 -5.26
CA TYR A 1 24.09 -10.89 -5.46
C TYR A 1 22.61 -11.22 -5.56
N ASN A 2 21.74 -10.39 -5.01
CA ASN A 2 20.29 -10.49 -5.13
C ASN A 2 19.72 -9.14 -5.63
N LEU A 3 18.44 -9.12 -5.99
CA LEU A 3 17.70 -7.90 -6.36
C LEU A 3 16.57 -7.69 -5.36
N GLU A 4 16.57 -6.57 -4.64
CA GLU A 4 15.59 -6.25 -3.59
C GLU A 4 14.75 -5.02 -3.96
N ALA A 5 13.44 -5.11 -3.73
CA ALA A 5 12.54 -3.98 -3.79
C ALA A 5 12.64 -3.20 -2.47
N VAL A 6 13.64 -2.31 -2.38
CA VAL A 6 13.96 -1.60 -1.15
C VAL A 6 12.77 -0.79 -0.61
N PRO A 7 12.57 -0.74 0.73
CA PRO A 7 11.49 0.04 1.33
C PRO A 7 11.61 1.55 1.13
N ALA A 8 12.81 2.08 0.84
CA ALA A 8 13.06 3.48 0.46
C ALA A 8 12.34 4.57 1.29
N GLU A 9 12.04 4.35 2.58
CA GLU A 9 11.17 5.25 3.38
C GLU A 9 11.65 6.71 3.34
N GLY A 10 12.92 6.94 3.66
CA GLY A 10 13.56 8.26 3.56
C GLY A 10 14.15 8.54 2.18
N THR A 11 14.63 7.51 1.48
CA THR A 11 15.33 7.66 0.19
C THR A 11 14.41 8.18 -0.91
N SER A 12 13.17 7.70 -0.96
CA SER A 12 12.14 8.12 -1.93
C SER A 12 11.96 9.65 -1.94
N TYR A 13 11.76 10.25 -0.77
CA TYR A 13 11.62 11.69 -0.61
C TYR A 13 12.94 12.43 -0.85
N ARG A 14 14.04 11.94 -0.23
CA ARG A 14 15.33 12.62 -0.28
C ARG A 14 15.87 12.75 -1.69
N LEU A 15 15.81 11.67 -2.49
CA LEU A 15 16.31 11.70 -3.86
C LEU A 15 15.45 12.59 -4.75
N ALA A 16 14.13 12.44 -4.72
CA ALA A 16 13.23 13.27 -5.51
C ALA A 16 13.43 14.77 -5.23
N ARG A 17 13.64 15.16 -3.97
CA ARG A 17 13.92 16.56 -3.59
C ARG A 17 15.26 17.06 -4.14
N ILE A 18 16.32 16.25 -4.07
CA ILE A 18 17.64 16.61 -4.59
C ILE A 18 17.58 16.75 -6.11
N ASP A 19 16.94 15.79 -6.78
CA ASP A 19 16.83 15.78 -8.23
C ASP A 19 16.00 16.94 -8.74
N LYS A 20 14.88 17.29 -8.08
CA LYS A 20 14.11 18.48 -8.46
C LYS A 20 14.90 19.78 -8.33
N LYS A 21 15.80 19.88 -7.35
CA LYS A 21 16.68 21.05 -7.21
C LYS A 21 17.71 21.12 -8.35
N LYS A 22 18.22 19.97 -8.80
CA LYS A 22 19.24 19.89 -9.84
C LYS A 22 18.66 19.95 -11.26
N TYR A 23 17.48 19.37 -11.44
CA TYR A 23 16.77 19.21 -12.70
C TYR A 23 15.31 19.64 -12.50
N PRO A 24 15.00 20.94 -12.63
CA PRO A 24 13.67 21.47 -12.34
C PRO A 24 12.54 20.81 -13.13
N ASP A 25 12.82 20.29 -14.32
CA ASP A 25 11.84 19.66 -15.21
C ASP A 25 11.68 18.13 -14.99
N ILE A 26 12.43 17.51 -14.08
CA ILE A 26 12.34 16.06 -13.85
C ILE A 26 10.94 15.65 -13.37
N ILE A 27 10.41 14.53 -13.84
CA ILE A 27 9.09 14.07 -13.42
C ILE A 27 9.21 13.37 -12.06
N THR A 28 8.45 13.84 -11.06
CA THR A 28 8.33 13.22 -9.74
C THR A 28 6.85 13.00 -9.40
N ALA A 29 6.55 12.11 -8.47
CA ALA A 29 5.24 12.09 -7.82
C ALA A 29 5.14 13.23 -6.79
N GLY A 30 3.93 13.46 -6.24
CA GLY A 30 3.67 14.57 -5.31
C GLY A 30 3.21 15.85 -6.02
N LYS A 31 2.20 16.53 -5.45
CA LYS A 31 1.72 17.84 -5.96
C LYS A 31 2.41 18.99 -5.23
N GLY A 32 2.66 18.82 -3.93
CA GLY A 32 3.43 19.77 -3.11
C GLY A 32 4.82 19.26 -2.79
N VAL A 33 4.91 18.08 -2.16
CA VAL A 33 6.18 17.48 -1.75
C VAL A 33 6.57 16.37 -2.73
N SER A 34 7.68 16.55 -3.44
CA SER A 34 8.16 15.56 -4.40
C SER A 34 8.61 14.26 -3.73
N TYR A 35 8.22 13.12 -4.29
CA TYR A 35 8.71 11.80 -3.90
C TYR A 35 8.78 10.86 -5.11
N TYR A 36 9.50 9.74 -4.97
CA TYR A 36 9.47 8.64 -5.93
C TYR A 36 8.66 7.47 -5.40
N THR A 37 7.90 6.80 -6.25
CA THR A 37 7.27 5.54 -5.87
C THR A 37 8.35 4.50 -5.55
N ASN A 38 8.14 3.71 -4.51
CA ASN A 38 9.11 2.72 -4.07
C ASN A 38 9.32 1.63 -5.13
N SER A 39 10.57 1.35 -5.47
CA SER A 39 10.96 0.23 -6.35
C SER A 39 10.14 0.21 -7.65
N THR A 40 9.54 -0.93 -8.01
CA THR A 40 8.65 -1.05 -9.19
C THR A 40 7.17 -1.07 -8.81
N ILE A 41 6.81 -0.57 -7.63
CA ILE A 41 5.42 -0.52 -7.18
C ILE A 41 4.63 0.44 -8.08
N LEU A 42 3.38 0.10 -8.34
CA LEU A 42 2.45 0.97 -9.04
C LEU A 42 2.27 2.33 -8.31
N PRO A 43 2.16 3.48 -9.02
CA PRO A 43 1.86 4.74 -8.38
C PRO A 43 0.62 4.66 -7.49
N VAL A 44 0.70 5.22 -6.29
CA VAL A 44 -0.33 5.06 -5.25
C VAL A 44 -1.70 5.62 -5.61
N ASN A 45 -1.77 6.47 -6.64
CA ASN A 45 -2.98 7.10 -7.14
C ASN A 45 -3.48 6.48 -8.47
N ARG A 46 -3.02 5.28 -8.83
CA ARG A 46 -3.30 4.69 -10.15
C ARG A 46 -4.63 3.96 -10.26
N THR A 47 -5.04 3.20 -9.24
CA THR A 47 -6.27 2.40 -9.27
C THR A 47 -6.73 2.05 -7.86
N GLU A 48 -8.05 1.89 -7.68
CA GLU A 48 -8.67 1.32 -6.46
C GLU A 48 -8.97 -0.19 -6.63
N ASP A 49 -8.61 -0.77 -7.78
CA ASP A 49 -8.80 -2.17 -8.11
C ASP A 49 -7.54 -2.98 -7.80
N VAL A 50 -7.61 -3.78 -6.72
CA VAL A 50 -6.47 -4.60 -6.30
C VAL A 50 -6.18 -5.74 -7.29
N ILE A 51 -7.18 -6.22 -8.04
CA ILE A 51 -6.99 -7.32 -8.98
C ILE A 51 -6.23 -6.80 -10.21
N GLU A 52 -6.63 -5.65 -10.76
CA GLU A 52 -5.87 -4.95 -11.81
C GLU A 52 -4.42 -4.70 -11.37
N ALA A 53 -4.23 -4.21 -10.15
CA ALA A 53 -2.89 -3.92 -9.63
C ALA A 53 -2.05 -5.18 -9.43
N LEU A 54 -2.62 -6.28 -8.94
CA LEU A 54 -1.92 -7.56 -8.77
C LEU A 54 -1.49 -8.13 -10.11
N GLU A 55 -2.37 -8.14 -11.11
CA GLU A 55 -2.07 -8.63 -12.46
C GLU A 55 -0.97 -7.82 -13.14
N HIS A 56 -1.06 -6.49 -13.05
CA HIS A 56 -0.05 -5.58 -13.60
C HIS A 56 1.33 -5.75 -12.92
N GLN A 57 1.35 -6.11 -11.64
CA GLN A 57 2.58 -6.13 -10.85
C GLN A 57 3.24 -7.50 -10.77
N GLU A 58 2.49 -8.59 -10.95
CA GLU A 58 2.99 -9.96 -10.72
C GLU A 58 4.32 -10.24 -11.43
N GLU A 59 4.41 -9.95 -12.74
CA GLU A 59 5.61 -10.23 -13.52
C GLU A 59 6.84 -9.52 -12.95
N LEU A 60 6.72 -8.23 -12.63
CA LEU A 60 7.83 -7.46 -12.06
C LEU A 60 8.18 -7.91 -10.65
N GLN A 61 7.17 -8.16 -9.81
CA GLN A 61 7.40 -8.50 -8.41
C GLN A 61 8.08 -9.87 -8.26
N THR A 62 7.81 -10.82 -9.15
CA THR A 62 8.46 -12.15 -9.12
C THR A 62 9.93 -12.15 -9.56
N LEU A 63 10.44 -11.06 -10.14
CA LEU A 63 11.85 -10.94 -10.53
C LEU A 63 12.77 -10.56 -9.36
N TYR A 64 12.22 -10.08 -8.24
CA TYR A 64 13.01 -9.76 -7.05
C TYR A 64 13.42 -11.02 -6.31
N THR A 65 14.72 -11.26 -6.25
CA THR A 65 15.32 -12.43 -5.59
C THR A 65 15.76 -12.16 -4.15
N GLY A 66 15.86 -10.89 -3.76
CA GLY A 66 16.28 -10.45 -2.43
C GLY A 66 15.14 -10.08 -1.49
N GLY A 67 13.94 -9.90 -2.02
CA GLY A 67 12.76 -9.53 -1.27
C GLY A 67 11.92 -8.52 -2.03
N THR A 68 10.61 -8.69 -1.94
CA THR A 68 9.63 -7.70 -2.37
C THR A 68 8.39 -7.78 -1.50
N VAL A 69 7.52 -6.78 -1.56
CA VAL A 69 6.23 -6.75 -0.90
C VAL A 69 5.19 -6.06 -1.78
N PHE A 70 4.02 -6.68 -1.93
CA PHE A 70 2.85 -6.03 -2.51
C PHE A 70 1.93 -5.53 -1.39
N HIS A 71 1.72 -4.22 -1.34
CA HIS A 71 0.85 -3.62 -0.33
C HIS A 71 -0.57 -3.47 -0.83
N ILE A 72 -1.51 -4.11 -0.13
CA ILE A 72 -2.95 -3.89 -0.27
C ILE A 72 -3.35 -2.89 0.81
N PHE A 73 -3.29 -1.60 0.48
CA PHE A 73 -3.76 -0.53 1.37
C PHE A 73 -5.28 -0.37 1.27
N LEU A 74 -5.96 -0.52 2.39
CA LEU A 74 -7.40 -0.36 2.55
C LEU A 74 -7.68 0.89 3.37
N GLY A 75 -8.78 1.59 3.07
CA GLY A 75 -9.20 2.77 3.84
C GLY A 75 -9.68 2.43 5.25
N GLU A 76 -10.12 1.18 5.47
CA GLU A 76 -10.51 0.68 6.78
C GLU A 76 -10.30 -0.84 6.87
N ARG A 77 -10.60 -1.43 8.03
CA ARG A 77 -10.56 -2.88 8.22
C ARG A 77 -11.59 -3.56 7.30
N MET A 78 -11.24 -4.75 6.82
CA MET A 78 -12.19 -5.58 6.08
C MET A 78 -13.41 -5.93 6.93
N ALA A 79 -14.53 -6.22 6.28
CA ALA A 79 -15.81 -6.50 6.92
C ALA A 79 -15.75 -7.66 7.93
N SER A 80 -14.87 -8.66 7.70
CA SER A 80 -14.68 -9.77 8.62
C SER A 80 -13.34 -10.51 8.40
N GLY A 81 -12.96 -11.34 9.38
CA GLY A 81 -11.84 -12.27 9.21
C GLY A 81 -12.06 -13.29 8.08
N GLU A 82 -13.30 -13.70 7.82
CA GLU A 82 -13.60 -14.58 6.69
C GLU A 82 -13.43 -13.86 5.35
N ALA A 83 -13.79 -12.57 5.26
CA ALA A 83 -13.53 -11.77 4.06
C ALA A 83 -12.02 -11.66 3.78
N ALA A 84 -11.21 -11.39 4.81
CA ALA A 84 -9.76 -11.37 4.69
C ALA A 84 -9.18 -12.72 4.25
N LYS A 85 -9.67 -13.83 4.82
CA LYS A 85 -9.28 -15.19 4.43
C LYS A 85 -9.65 -15.50 2.98
N ARG A 86 -10.84 -15.10 2.53
CA ARG A 86 -11.27 -15.27 1.13
C ARG A 86 -10.36 -14.51 0.17
N LEU A 87 -10.03 -13.25 0.47
CA LEU A 87 -9.11 -12.46 -0.33
C LEU A 87 -7.71 -13.10 -0.36
N LEU A 88 -7.17 -13.47 0.79
CA LEU A 88 -5.86 -14.12 0.88
C LEU A 88 -5.79 -15.41 0.05
N LYS A 89 -6.80 -16.28 0.16
CA LYS A 89 -6.90 -17.50 -0.66
C LYS A 89 -6.94 -17.16 -2.14
N LYS A 90 -7.78 -16.20 -2.53
CA LYS A 90 -7.92 -15.78 -3.93
C LYS A 90 -6.58 -15.32 -4.50
N ILE A 91 -5.84 -14.48 -3.79
CA ILE A 91 -4.53 -13.99 -4.23
C ILE A 91 -3.50 -15.13 -4.29
N ALA A 92 -3.46 -15.97 -3.26
CA ALA A 92 -2.50 -17.08 -3.18
C ALA A 92 -2.71 -18.15 -4.27
N TYR A 93 -3.97 -18.39 -4.67
CA TYR A 93 -4.26 -19.35 -5.74
C TYR A 93 -4.08 -18.80 -7.15
N ASN A 94 -4.09 -17.47 -7.33
CA ASN A 94 -4.09 -16.85 -8.66
C ASN A 94 -2.88 -15.95 -8.95
N SER A 95 -1.97 -15.75 -8.00
CA SER A 95 -0.74 -14.98 -8.21
C SER A 95 0.48 -15.65 -7.58
N ARG A 96 1.66 -15.36 -8.11
CA ARG A 96 2.97 -15.81 -7.60
C ARG A 96 3.68 -14.78 -6.74
N ILE A 97 2.98 -13.72 -6.32
CA ILE A 97 3.60 -12.66 -5.51
C ILE A 97 4.01 -13.23 -4.15
N PRO A 98 5.30 -13.17 -3.78
CA PRO A 98 5.84 -13.95 -2.67
C PRO A 98 5.44 -13.40 -1.30
N TYR A 99 5.18 -12.09 -1.21
CA TYR A 99 4.85 -11.45 0.05
C TYR A 99 3.84 -10.32 -0.19
N ILE A 100 2.74 -10.39 0.55
CA ILE A 100 1.66 -9.42 0.49
C ILE A 100 1.33 -8.90 1.89
N THR A 101 0.80 -7.69 1.98
CA THR A 101 0.21 -7.16 3.21
C THR A 101 -1.21 -6.68 2.95
N ILE A 102 -2.14 -7.01 3.84
CA ILE A 102 -3.47 -6.37 3.89
C ILE A 102 -3.41 -5.32 5.02
N THR A 103 -3.42 -4.05 4.65
CA THR A 103 -3.17 -2.94 5.58
C THR A 103 -4.40 -2.05 5.68
N PRO A 104 -5.15 -2.11 6.79
CA PRO A 104 -6.20 -1.12 7.06
C PRO A 104 -5.61 0.19 7.57
N THR A 105 -6.25 1.30 7.22
CA THR A 105 -6.12 2.55 7.96
C THR A 105 -7.08 2.53 9.16
N TYR A 106 -6.62 3.02 10.30
CA TYR A 106 -7.41 3.17 11.51
C TYR A 106 -6.93 4.35 12.31
N SER A 107 -7.73 4.82 13.27
CA SER A 107 -7.38 5.98 14.08
C SER A 107 -7.46 5.66 15.57
N ILE A 108 -6.71 6.37 16.40
CA ILE A 108 -6.74 6.24 17.86
C ILE A 108 -7.12 7.59 18.46
N CYS A 109 -8.25 7.62 19.18
CA CYS A 109 -8.63 8.71 20.06
C CYS A 109 -7.96 8.53 21.43
N PRO A 110 -7.40 9.59 22.04
CA PRO A 110 -6.79 9.49 23.37
C PRO A 110 -7.79 9.06 24.46
N ASP A 111 -9.08 9.36 24.30
CA ASP A 111 -10.12 9.03 25.28
C ASP A 111 -10.93 7.78 24.90
N HIS A 112 -11.28 7.65 23.61
CA HIS A 112 -12.22 6.62 23.12
C HIS A 112 -11.52 5.43 22.46
N GLY A 113 -10.19 5.45 22.33
CA GLY A 113 -9.42 4.35 21.77
C GLY A 113 -9.59 4.18 20.27
N TYR A 114 -9.67 2.93 19.82
CA TYR A 114 -9.65 2.54 18.41
C TYR A 114 -10.89 3.03 17.65
N LEU A 115 -10.67 3.64 16.49
CA LEU A 115 -11.67 4.07 15.53
C LEU A 115 -11.38 3.42 14.17
N ILE A 116 -12.44 2.98 13.50
CA ILE A 116 -12.36 2.33 12.20
C ILE A 116 -12.10 3.41 11.14
N GLY A 117 -11.07 3.22 10.30
CA GLY A 117 -10.77 4.15 9.21
C GLY A 117 -10.03 5.42 9.63
N GLU A 118 -9.91 6.34 8.67
CA GLU A 118 -9.22 7.61 8.83
C GLU A 118 -10.10 8.67 9.49
N HIS A 119 -9.72 9.09 10.69
CA HIS A 119 -10.35 10.15 11.44
C HIS A 119 -9.26 11.07 12.01
N SER A 120 -9.18 12.30 11.50
CA SER A 120 -8.30 13.33 12.07
C SER A 120 -8.81 13.88 13.40
N LYS A 121 -10.13 13.77 13.63
CA LYS A 121 -10.81 14.11 14.89
C LYS A 121 -11.77 13.00 15.28
N CYS A 122 -11.86 12.73 16.58
CA CYS A 122 -12.77 11.75 17.12
C CYS A 122 -14.24 12.16 16.86
N PRO A 123 -15.08 11.30 16.28
CA PRO A 123 -16.49 11.61 16.02
C PRO A 123 -17.29 11.79 17.31
N THR A 124 -16.83 11.23 18.44
CA THR A 124 -17.52 11.29 19.74
C THR A 124 -17.18 12.55 20.53
N CYS A 125 -15.90 12.94 20.62
CA CYS A 125 -15.46 14.07 21.47
C CYS A 125 -14.72 15.20 20.75
N GLY A 126 -14.52 15.10 19.43
CA GLY A 126 -13.87 16.15 18.63
C GLY A 126 -12.36 16.34 18.84
N LYS A 127 -11.74 15.62 19.79
CA LYS A 127 -10.28 15.64 20.01
C LYS A 127 -9.53 15.12 18.80
N VAL A 128 -8.30 15.59 18.61
CA VAL A 128 -7.40 15.13 17.54
C VAL A 128 -7.07 13.65 17.75
N CYS A 129 -7.11 12.89 16.67
CA CYS A 129 -6.80 11.47 16.64
C CYS A 129 -5.46 11.20 15.95
N ASP A 130 -4.81 10.12 16.36
CA ASP A 130 -3.66 9.58 15.64
C ASP A 130 -4.13 8.61 14.57
N VAL A 131 -3.95 8.98 13.30
CA VAL A 131 -4.21 8.10 12.15
C VAL A 131 -3.01 7.17 11.96
N TYR A 132 -3.25 5.86 11.99
CA TYR A 132 -2.26 4.82 11.78
C TYR A 132 -2.48 4.13 10.42
N SER A 133 -1.37 3.89 9.73
CA SER A 133 -1.30 3.01 8.57
C SER A 133 0.10 2.41 8.50
N ARG A 134 0.38 1.59 7.48
CA ARG A 134 1.72 1.08 7.20
C ARG A 134 2.45 2.05 6.27
N VAL A 135 3.62 2.51 6.68
CA VAL A 135 4.44 3.42 5.86
C VAL A 135 5.10 2.67 4.71
N VAL A 136 5.90 1.64 5.04
CA VAL A 136 6.56 0.74 4.08
C VAL A 136 6.61 -0.68 4.63
N GLY A 137 6.95 -0.86 5.91
CA GLY A 137 7.10 -2.20 6.51
C GLY A 137 6.38 -2.39 7.83
N TYR A 138 6.01 -1.31 8.53
CA TYR A 138 5.45 -1.35 9.88
C TYR A 138 4.38 -0.26 10.06
N PHE A 139 3.53 -0.42 11.07
CA PHE A 139 2.51 0.56 11.42
C PHE A 139 3.13 1.73 12.21
N ARG A 140 2.75 2.95 11.85
CA ARG A 140 3.12 4.17 12.59
C ARG A 140 2.05 5.25 12.38
N PRO A 141 1.93 6.22 13.30
CA PRO A 141 1.11 7.40 13.06
C PRO A 141 1.57 8.14 11.81
N VAL A 142 0.66 8.48 10.90
CA VAL A 142 0.95 9.18 9.64
C VAL A 142 1.65 10.51 9.89
N ARG A 143 1.25 11.23 10.95
CA ARG A 143 1.90 12.49 11.37
C ARG A 143 3.40 12.35 11.67
N ASN A 144 3.87 11.14 11.98
CA ASN A 144 5.26 10.85 12.30
C ASN A 144 6.05 10.34 11.07
N TRP A 145 5.45 10.28 9.89
CA TRP A 145 6.15 9.92 8.65
C TRP A 145 6.89 11.13 8.10
N ASN A 146 7.87 10.91 7.23
CA ASN A 146 8.51 12.03 6.51
C ASN A 146 7.51 12.69 5.54
N GLU A 147 7.79 13.93 5.14
CA GLU A 147 6.89 14.74 4.31
C GLU A 147 6.51 14.06 2.99
N GLY A 148 7.45 13.39 2.33
CA GLY A 148 7.16 12.67 1.08
C GLY A 148 6.22 11.48 1.29
N LYS A 149 6.38 10.74 2.39
CA LYS A 149 5.45 9.65 2.75
C LYS A 149 4.08 10.15 3.21
N GLN A 150 4.01 11.33 3.82
CA GLN A 150 2.72 11.98 4.10
C GLN A 150 2.03 12.42 2.81
N GLU A 151 2.77 12.96 1.83
CA GLU A 151 2.21 13.30 0.51
C GLU A 151 1.77 12.06 -0.26
N GLU A 152 2.56 10.98 -0.24
CA GLU A 152 2.19 9.68 -0.81
C GLU A 152 0.89 9.16 -0.20
N PHE A 153 0.74 9.24 1.13
CA PHE A 153 -0.47 8.82 1.83
C PHE A 153 -1.70 9.63 1.38
N LYS A 154 -1.58 10.96 1.29
CA LYS A 154 -2.69 11.84 0.84
C LYS A 154 -3.17 11.56 -0.58
N GLN A 155 -2.27 11.10 -1.44
CA GLN A 155 -2.58 10.81 -2.85
C GLN A 155 -3.08 9.39 -3.06
N ARG A 156 -2.99 8.54 -2.03
CA ARG A 156 -3.26 7.12 -2.14
C ARG A 156 -4.73 6.87 -2.47
N LEU A 157 -4.95 6.12 -3.53
CA LEU A 157 -6.22 5.47 -3.79
C LEU A 157 -6.21 4.14 -3.07
N GLU A 158 -7.13 3.98 -2.13
CA GLU A 158 -7.23 2.78 -1.32
C GLU A 158 -8.06 1.73 -2.04
N TYR A 159 -7.59 0.48 -2.00
CA TYR A 159 -8.28 -0.60 -2.66
C TYR A 159 -9.64 -0.85 -2.02
N LYS A 160 -10.66 -1.07 -2.86
CA LYS A 160 -12.01 -1.37 -2.37
C LYS A 160 -12.16 -2.85 -2.10
N GLU A 161 -12.57 -3.18 -0.86
CA GLU A 161 -12.88 -4.57 -0.46
C GLU A 161 -13.89 -5.22 -1.41
N LYS A 162 -14.92 -4.50 -1.82
CA LYS A 162 -15.94 -5.00 -2.73
C LYS A 162 -15.32 -5.51 -4.05
N ILE A 163 -14.48 -4.69 -4.68
CA ILE A 163 -13.78 -5.06 -5.93
C ILE A 163 -12.86 -6.25 -5.68
N ALA A 164 -12.08 -6.22 -4.59
CA ALA A 164 -11.16 -7.29 -4.23
C ALA A 164 -11.85 -8.65 -4.10
N LEU A 165 -13.06 -8.68 -3.55
CA LEU A 165 -13.82 -9.91 -3.35
C LEU A 165 -14.60 -10.35 -4.59
N GLU A 166 -15.20 -9.41 -5.34
CA GLU A 166 -16.13 -9.71 -6.43
C GLU A 166 -15.47 -9.87 -7.81
N LYS A 167 -14.42 -9.11 -8.13
CA LYS A 167 -13.78 -9.15 -9.45
C LYS A 167 -12.84 -10.35 -9.58
N ASP A 168 -13.03 -11.20 -10.58
CA ASP A 168 -12.10 -12.31 -10.85
C ASP A 168 -10.83 -11.85 -11.58
N PHE A 169 -9.76 -12.63 -11.44
CA PHE A 169 -8.57 -12.49 -12.27
C PHE A 169 -8.92 -12.80 -13.74
N SER A 170 -8.33 -12.05 -14.67
CA SER A 170 -8.56 -12.17 -16.12
C SER A 170 -8.17 -13.54 -16.65
N GLU A 171 -7.09 -14.11 -16.11
CA GLU A 171 -6.64 -15.45 -16.45
C GLU A 171 -6.95 -16.41 -15.30
N LYS A 172 -7.80 -17.42 -15.56
CA LYS A 172 -7.91 -18.58 -14.68
C LYS A 172 -6.65 -19.41 -14.85
N ARG A 173 -5.63 -19.15 -14.03
CA ARG A 173 -4.44 -19.99 -14.00
C ARG A 173 -4.84 -21.39 -13.50
N GLU A 174 -4.35 -22.43 -14.19
CA GLU A 174 -4.38 -23.78 -13.63
C GLU A 174 -3.73 -23.73 -12.25
N ARG A 175 -4.36 -24.38 -11.27
CA ARG A 175 -3.86 -24.38 -9.89
C ARG A 175 -2.36 -24.64 -9.92
N ILE A 176 -1.58 -23.74 -9.33
CA ILE A 176 -0.16 -23.98 -9.05
C ILE A 176 -0.13 -25.05 -7.95
N VAL A 177 -0.46 -26.29 -8.31
CA VAL A 177 -0.12 -27.48 -7.55
C VAL A 177 1.28 -27.82 -8.00
N SER A 178 2.26 -27.04 -7.53
CA SER A 178 3.64 -27.51 -7.60
C SER A 178 3.71 -28.71 -6.66
N ASN A 179 3.92 -29.89 -7.24
CA ASN A 179 4.36 -31.07 -6.52
C ASN A 179 5.56 -30.69 -5.64
N VAL A 180 5.31 -30.46 -4.36
CA VAL A 180 6.31 -30.46 -3.30
C VAL A 180 5.97 -31.63 -2.40
#